data_AF-A0A6N4V1D1-F1
#
_entry.id   AF-A0A6N4V1D1-F1
#
_cell.length_a   1.000
_cell.length_b   1.000
_cell.length_c   1.000
_cell.angle_alpha   90.00
_cell.angle_beta   90.00
_cell.angle_gamma   90.00
#
_symmetry.space_group_name_H-M   'P 1'
#
loop_
_entity.id
_entity.type
_entity.pdbx_description
1 polymer ?
#
loop_
_entity_poly.entity_id
_entity_poly.type
_entity_poly.pdbx_seq_one_letter_code
_entity_poly.pdbx_strand_id
1 'polypeptide(L)'
;MVDLVYRGYGLESAAGPRLVTIEDDSGCIAPLPHHPLHGEDGFSWGYGGSGPADLARSLIIHALGNSALCTTCRGTAVILHAKVIADQPEPTPCTRCHHGYTVSMDLYQQFKADVIAHLPLTGWTLSHDAVMRWLSQQAGPLGAFDDLTA
;
A
#
# COMPACT_ATOMS: atom_id res chain seq x y z
N MET A 1 14.52 -15.62 -7.46
CA MET A 1 13.72 -15.08 -6.35
C MET A 1 14.11 -13.61 -6.30
N VAL A 2 13.15 -12.71 -6.48
CA VAL A 2 13.43 -11.29 -6.71
C VAL A 2 13.77 -10.67 -5.36
N ASP A 3 15.03 -10.31 -5.13
CA ASP A 3 15.49 -9.71 -3.87
C ASP A 3 15.14 -8.20 -3.83
N LEU A 4 13.84 -7.88 -3.87
CA LEU A 4 13.39 -6.50 -3.68
C LEU A 4 13.39 -6.13 -2.20
N VAL A 5 14.02 -5.00 -1.87
CA VAL A 5 14.20 -4.54 -0.50
C VAL A 5 13.63 -3.12 -0.33
N TYR A 6 12.85 -2.94 0.74
CA TYR A 6 12.38 -1.64 1.21
C TYR A 6 13.33 -1.08 2.26
N ARG A 7 13.69 0.20 2.15
CA ARG A 7 14.52 0.90 3.14
C ARG A 7 13.86 2.19 3.59
N GLY A 8 13.66 2.33 4.89
CA GLY A 8 13.21 3.58 5.51
C GLY A 8 14.39 4.36 6.07
N TYR A 9 14.48 5.64 5.72
CA TYR A 9 15.48 6.56 6.22
C TYR A 9 14.83 7.50 7.24
N GLY A 10 15.16 7.29 8.52
CA GLY A 10 14.72 8.14 9.61
C GLY A 10 15.52 9.44 9.66
N LEU A 11 14.88 10.53 10.08
CA LEU A 11 15.57 11.75 10.48
C LEU A 11 15.88 11.67 11.98
N GLU A 12 16.98 12.29 12.42
CA GLU A 12 17.27 12.46 13.86
C GLU A 12 16.20 13.31 14.56
N SER A 13 15.46 14.14 13.80
CA SER A 13 14.31 14.94 14.26
C SER A 13 13.03 14.51 13.55
N ALA A 14 12.00 14.15 14.31
CA ALA A 14 10.76 13.53 13.82
C ALA A 14 9.74 14.51 13.17
N ALA A 15 10.12 15.76 12.89
CA ALA A 15 9.21 16.83 12.51
C ALA A 15 8.83 16.89 11.01
N GLY A 16 9.03 15.82 10.24
CA GLY A 16 8.74 15.81 8.80
C GLY A 16 8.55 14.42 8.18
N PRO A 17 8.11 14.37 6.91
CA PRO A 17 7.91 13.13 6.17
C PRO A 17 9.23 12.37 6.06
N ARG A 18 9.18 11.05 6.25
CA ARG A 18 10.35 10.19 6.12
C ARG A 18 10.43 9.55 4.73
N LEU A 19 11.65 9.30 4.26
CA LEU A 19 11.88 8.70 2.94
C LEU A 19 11.84 7.17 3.04
N VAL A 20 11.16 6.54 2.08
CA VAL A 20 11.24 5.09 1.87
C VAL A 20 11.64 4.83 0.42
N THR A 21 12.65 4.00 0.21
CA THR A 21 13.07 3.56 -1.12
C THR A 21 12.83 2.06 -1.32
N ILE A 22 12.74 1.68 -2.59
CA ILE A 22 12.81 0.31 -3.07
C ILE A 22 14.16 0.14 -3.78
N GLU A 23 14.80 -1.00 -3.53
CA GLU A 23 16.03 -1.42 -4.20
C GLU A 23 15.78 -2.81 -4.78
N ASP A 24 16.03 -3.00 -6.08
CA ASP A 24 15.94 -4.30 -6.73
C ASP A 24 17.29 -5.02 -6.81
N ASP A 25 17.30 -6.24 -7.34
CA ASP A 25 18.49 -7.08 -7.45
C ASP A 25 19.53 -6.55 -8.46
N SER A 26 19.14 -5.61 -9.32
CA SER A 26 20.05 -4.90 -10.22
C SER A 26 20.74 -3.71 -9.55
N GLY A 27 20.35 -3.38 -8.31
CA GLY A 27 20.80 -2.19 -7.59
C GLY A 27 20.08 -0.91 -8.04
N CYS A 28 18.97 -1.03 -8.76
CA CYS A 28 18.14 0.12 -9.11
C CYS A 28 17.40 0.60 -7.86
N ILE A 29 17.52 1.89 -7.55
CA ILE A 29 16.89 2.50 -6.38
C ILE A 29 15.85 3.52 -6.84
N ALA A 30 14.63 3.40 -6.31
CA ALA A 30 13.53 4.33 -6.56
C ALA A 30 12.77 4.67 -5.26
N PRO A 31 12.03 5.78 -5.18
CA PRO A 31 11.12 6.01 -4.07
C PRO A 31 9.99 4.97 -4.08
N LEU A 32 9.55 4.52 -2.90
CA LEU A 32 8.33 3.73 -2.78
C LEU A 32 7.13 4.60 -3.23
N PRO A 33 6.30 4.16 -4.20
CA PRO A 33 5.10 4.88 -4.56
C PRO A 33 4.18 5.10 -3.35
N HIS A 34 3.86 6.36 -3.08
CA HIS A 34 2.98 6.72 -1.97
C HIS A 34 1.52 6.65 -2.40
N HIS A 35 0.73 5.84 -1.70
CA HIS A 35 -0.71 5.70 -1.96
C HIS A 35 -1.51 6.20 -0.74
N PRO A 36 -1.64 7.52 -0.55
CA PRO A 36 -2.23 8.11 0.65
C PRO A 36 -3.73 7.83 0.77
N LEU A 37 -4.16 7.60 2.00
CA LEU A 37 -5.55 7.52 2.42
C LEU A 37 -5.79 8.18 3.79
N HIS A 38 -4.74 8.37 4.60
CA HIS A 38 -4.82 8.91 5.97
C HIS A 38 -4.15 10.29 6.14
N GLY A 39 -3.53 10.84 5.09
CA GLY A 39 -3.04 12.22 5.04
C GLY A 39 -2.00 12.44 3.93
N GLU A 40 -1.63 13.70 3.68
CA GLU A 40 -0.61 14.05 2.67
C GLU A 40 0.82 14.14 3.24
N ASP A 41 0.98 13.95 4.56
CA ASP A 41 2.21 14.23 5.31
C ASP A 41 3.36 13.21 5.10
N GLY A 42 3.29 12.41 4.03
CA GLY A 42 4.29 11.41 3.65
C GLY A 42 4.36 10.20 4.60
N PHE A 43 5.47 9.46 4.55
CA PHE A 43 5.62 8.23 5.33
C PHE A 43 6.06 8.50 6.77
N SER A 44 5.55 7.68 7.68
CA SER A 44 5.94 7.62 9.10
C SER A 44 5.88 6.18 9.63
N TRP A 45 6.59 5.90 10.73
CA TRP A 45 6.68 4.57 11.35
C TRP A 45 7.21 4.64 12.78
N GLY A 46 7.20 3.50 13.47
CA GLY A 46 7.76 3.35 14.82
C GLY A 46 6.85 3.82 15.96
N TYR A 47 5.54 3.97 15.69
CA TYR A 47 4.51 4.27 16.69
C TYR A 47 3.12 3.83 16.21
N GLY A 48 2.13 3.77 17.11
CA GLY A 48 0.78 3.24 16.83
C GLY A 48 -0.26 4.22 16.28
N GLY A 49 0.13 5.43 15.85
CA GLY A 49 -0.80 6.49 15.41
C GLY A 49 -1.44 6.26 14.03
N SER A 50 -2.08 7.30 13.49
CA SER A 50 -2.66 7.29 12.14
C SER A 50 -1.61 7.37 11.04
N GLY A 51 -0.58 8.19 11.22
CA GLY A 51 0.47 8.44 10.22
C GLY A 51 1.08 7.17 9.59
N PRO A 52 1.42 6.12 10.36
CA PRO A 52 2.05 4.93 9.79
C PRO A 52 1.14 4.06 8.91
N ALA A 53 -0.16 4.35 8.86
CA ALA A 53 -1.11 3.58 8.06
C ALA A 53 -0.84 3.69 6.55
N ASP A 54 -0.44 4.87 6.06
CA ASP A 54 -0.18 5.06 4.64
C ASP A 54 1.10 4.35 4.18
N LEU A 55 2.11 4.22 5.07
CA LEU A 55 3.26 3.37 4.81
C LEU A 55 2.85 1.90 4.73
N ALA A 56 2.05 1.42 5.69
CA ALA A 56 1.56 0.03 5.69
C ALA A 56 0.79 -0.29 4.39
N ARG A 57 -0.13 0.60 4.01
CA ARG A 57 -0.92 0.48 2.78
C ARG A 57 -0.04 0.47 1.53
N SER A 58 0.91 1.40 1.43
CA SER A 58 1.77 1.53 0.25
C SER A 58 2.70 0.32 0.07
N LEU A 59 3.23 -0.23 1.17
CA LEU A 59 4.05 -1.45 1.12
C LEU A 59 3.24 -2.67 0.67
N ILE A 60 2.01 -2.85 1.15
CA ILE A 60 1.15 -3.96 0.73
C ILE A 60 0.77 -3.82 -0.75
N ILE A 61 0.36 -2.63 -1.18
CA ILE A 61 0.03 -2.35 -2.59
C ILE A 61 1.23 -2.68 -3.49
N HIS A 62 2.41 -2.17 -3.14
CA HIS A 62 3.62 -2.42 -3.91
C HIS A 62 3.99 -3.91 -3.94
N ALA A 63 3.91 -4.60 -2.80
CA ALA A 63 4.25 -6.01 -2.71
C ALA A 63 3.31 -6.91 -3.54
N LEU A 64 2.01 -6.61 -3.54
CA LEU A 64 1.00 -7.33 -4.32
C LEU A 64 1.00 -6.97 -5.82
N GLY A 65 1.55 -5.80 -6.17
CA GLY A 65 1.58 -5.29 -7.54
C GLY A 65 0.20 -5.25 -8.19
N ASN A 66 0.08 -5.83 -9.37
CA ASN A 66 -1.19 -5.86 -10.12
C ASN A 66 -2.34 -6.55 -9.37
N SER A 67 -2.04 -7.44 -8.42
CA SER A 67 -3.06 -8.13 -7.62
C SER A 67 -3.76 -7.21 -6.62
N ALA A 68 -3.18 -6.05 -6.30
CA ALA A 68 -3.83 -5.05 -5.45
C ALA A 68 -4.80 -4.13 -6.21
N LEU A 69 -4.77 -4.15 -7.55
CA LEU A 69 -5.60 -3.27 -8.37
C LEU A 69 -7.06 -3.67 -8.28
N CYS A 70 -7.93 -2.67 -8.21
CA CYS A 70 -9.36 -2.88 -8.36
C CYS A 70 -9.66 -3.45 -9.74
N THR A 71 -10.38 -4.57 -9.80
CA THR A 71 -10.77 -5.23 -11.05
C THR A 71 -11.77 -4.40 -11.86
N THR A 72 -12.63 -3.61 -11.19
CA THR A 72 -13.64 -2.76 -11.83
C THR A 72 -13.05 -1.57 -12.57
N CYS A 73 -12.20 -0.78 -11.92
CA CYS A 73 -11.57 0.39 -12.55
C CYS A 73 -10.16 0.12 -13.09
N ARG A 74 -9.60 -1.06 -12.82
CA ARG A 74 -8.24 -1.45 -13.24
C ARG A 74 -7.16 -0.48 -12.76
N GLY A 75 -7.31 0.04 -11.54
CA GLY A 75 -6.35 0.98 -10.95
C GLY A 75 -6.57 2.46 -11.24
N THR A 76 -7.50 2.81 -12.13
CA THR A 76 -7.69 4.22 -12.54
C THR A 76 -8.40 5.09 -11.49
N ALA A 77 -9.01 4.45 -10.48
CA ALA A 77 -9.93 5.09 -9.52
C ALA A 77 -11.20 5.72 -10.15
N VAL A 78 -11.42 5.56 -11.46
CA VAL A 78 -12.58 6.11 -12.18
C VAL A 78 -13.17 5.11 -13.17
N ILE A 79 -14.48 5.17 -13.40
CA ILE A 79 -15.19 4.37 -14.40
C ILE A 79 -15.92 5.29 -15.39
N LEU A 80 -15.98 4.82 -16.64
CA LEU A 80 -16.79 5.43 -17.70
C LEU A 80 -18.07 4.60 -17.86
N HIS A 81 -19.23 5.24 -17.73
CA HIS A 81 -20.50 4.56 -17.91
C HIS A 81 -20.85 4.48 -19.40
N ALA A 82 -20.72 3.29 -19.99
CA ALA A 82 -20.99 3.03 -21.40
C ALA A 82 -22.45 3.30 -21.84
N LYS A 83 -23.38 3.52 -20.89
CA LYS A 83 -24.80 3.81 -21.18
C LYS A 83 -25.09 5.28 -21.47
N VAL A 84 -24.12 6.18 -21.33
CA VAL A 84 -24.32 7.57 -21.70
C VAL A 84 -23.99 7.71 -23.18
N ILE A 85 -25.01 7.89 -24.02
CA ILE A 85 -24.85 8.35 -25.41
C ILE A 85 -24.50 9.84 -25.36
N ALA A 86 -23.36 10.16 -24.76
CA ALA A 86 -22.78 11.49 -24.75
C ALA A 86 -21.49 11.42 -25.59
N ASP A 87 -21.25 12.46 -26.40
CA ASP A 87 -20.02 12.59 -27.19
C ASP A 87 -18.76 12.55 -26.31
N GLN A 88 -18.87 12.90 -25.02
CA GLN A 88 -17.82 12.73 -24.01
C GLN A 88 -18.42 12.21 -22.69
N PRO A 89 -18.22 10.93 -22.33
CA PRO A 89 -18.64 10.42 -21.03
C PRO A 89 -17.75 10.98 -19.91
N GLU A 90 -18.36 11.58 -18.88
CA GLU A 90 -17.62 12.08 -17.72
C GLU A 90 -17.09 10.92 -16.85
N PRO A 91 -15.81 10.94 -16.45
CA PRO A 91 -15.26 9.97 -15.50
C PRO A 91 -15.95 10.10 -14.15
N THR A 92 -16.44 8.98 -13.63
CA THR A 92 -17.05 8.92 -12.29
C THR A 92 -16.13 8.17 -11.32
N PRO A 93 -16.01 8.59 -10.06
CA PRO A 93 -15.21 7.87 -9.07
C PRO A 93 -15.66 6.42 -8.91
N CYS A 94 -14.70 5.50 -8.87
CA CYS A 94 -14.97 4.09 -8.60
C CYS A 94 -15.26 3.88 -7.11
N THR A 95 -16.48 3.43 -6.79
CA THR A 95 -16.92 3.19 -5.41
C THR A 95 -16.52 1.84 -4.84
N ARG A 96 -15.90 0.97 -5.66
CA ARG A 96 -15.46 -0.38 -5.28
C ARG A 96 -14.02 -0.43 -4.75
N CYS A 97 -13.34 0.72 -4.67
CA CYS A 97 -11.93 0.78 -4.34
C CYS A 97 -11.60 2.02 -3.52
N HIS A 98 -10.42 2.02 -2.93
CA HIS A 98 -9.81 3.23 -2.38
C HIS A 98 -8.70 3.68 -3.33
N HIS A 99 -8.98 4.71 -4.14
CA HIS A 99 -8.03 5.29 -5.10
C HIS A 99 -7.37 4.25 -6.04
N GLY A 100 -8.16 3.32 -6.59
CA GLY A 100 -7.70 2.33 -7.57
C GLY A 100 -7.32 0.97 -7.00
N TYR A 101 -7.27 0.80 -5.68
CA TYR A 101 -6.82 -0.43 -5.02
C TYR A 101 -7.87 -1.03 -4.08
N THR A 102 -7.85 -2.35 -3.92
CA THR A 102 -8.80 -3.13 -3.08
C THR A 102 -8.18 -3.67 -1.79
N VAL A 103 -7.03 -3.15 -1.37
CA VAL A 103 -6.43 -3.47 -0.07
C VAL A 103 -7.34 -2.97 1.05
N SER A 104 -7.89 -3.88 1.86
CA SER A 104 -8.85 -3.56 2.92
C SER A 104 -8.20 -2.77 4.06
N MET A 105 -9.01 -1.93 4.72
CA MET A 105 -8.61 -1.18 5.92
C MET A 105 -8.01 -2.09 6.99
N ASP A 106 -8.71 -3.18 7.32
CA ASP A 106 -8.30 -4.10 8.38
C ASP A 106 -6.93 -4.72 8.09
N LEU A 107 -6.66 -5.10 6.84
CA LEU A 107 -5.40 -5.74 6.47
C LEU A 107 -4.20 -4.81 6.69
N TYR A 108 -4.23 -3.58 6.16
CA TYR A 108 -3.08 -2.68 6.34
C TYR A 108 -3.01 -2.08 7.75
N GLN A 109 -4.13 -1.96 8.48
CA GLN A 109 -4.08 -1.57 9.89
C GLN A 109 -3.47 -2.67 10.77
N GLN A 110 -3.73 -3.94 10.47
CA GLN A 110 -3.06 -5.06 11.15
C GLN A 110 -1.58 -5.09 10.82
N PHE A 111 -1.21 -4.92 9.53
CA PHE A 111 0.21 -4.84 9.14
C PHE A 111 0.94 -3.68 9.80
N LYS A 112 0.25 -2.54 9.92
CA LYS A 112 0.74 -1.38 10.64
C LYS A 112 1.04 -1.74 12.10
N ALA A 113 0.10 -2.36 12.79
CA ALA A 113 0.23 -2.73 14.19
C ALA A 113 1.35 -3.76 14.39
N ASP A 114 1.41 -4.79 13.55
CA ASP A 114 2.36 -5.89 13.70
C ASP A 114 3.80 -5.47 13.33
N VAL A 115 3.96 -4.71 12.25
CA VAL A 115 5.27 -4.45 11.63
C VAL A 115 5.63 -2.97 11.72
N ILE A 116 4.84 -2.09 11.12
CA ILE A 116 5.24 -0.70 10.88
C ILE A 116 5.42 0.10 12.18
N ALA A 117 4.56 -0.15 13.18
CA ALA A 117 4.64 0.48 14.50
C ALA A 117 5.91 0.11 15.27
N HIS A 118 6.57 -0.99 14.91
CA HIS A 118 7.77 -1.50 15.59
C HIS A 118 9.07 -1.22 14.83
N LEU A 119 9.00 -0.62 13.64
CA LEU A 119 10.20 -0.28 12.86
C LEU A 119 11.03 0.80 13.59
N PRO A 120 12.37 0.65 13.69
CA PRO A 120 13.21 1.66 14.32
C PRO A 120 13.05 3.04 13.70
N LEU A 121 12.91 4.06 14.55
CA LEU A 121 12.71 5.46 14.13
C LEU A 121 13.88 5.99 13.30
N THR A 122 15.10 5.51 13.56
CA THR A 122 16.35 5.91 12.89
C THR A 122 16.47 5.35 11.48
N GLY A 123 15.73 4.31 11.14
CA GLY A 123 15.74 3.67 9.84
C GLY A 123 15.62 2.15 9.93
N TRP A 124 15.26 1.53 8.82
CA TRP A 124 14.95 0.10 8.78
C TRP A 124 15.14 -0.49 7.39
N THR A 125 15.20 -1.82 7.33
CA THR A 125 15.20 -2.59 6.10
C THR A 125 14.18 -3.71 6.22
N LEU A 126 13.37 -3.90 5.19
CA LEU A 126 12.33 -4.92 5.13
C LEU A 126 12.33 -5.52 3.71
N SER A 127 12.40 -6.83 3.56
CA SER A 127 12.36 -7.46 2.23
C SER A 127 10.93 -7.61 1.72
N HIS A 128 10.75 -7.65 0.39
CA HIS A 128 9.50 -8.02 -0.26
C HIS A 128 8.97 -9.37 0.23
N ASP A 129 9.85 -10.37 0.33
CA ASP A 129 9.53 -11.68 0.89
C ASP A 129 9.00 -11.62 2.32
N ALA A 130 9.48 -10.70 3.15
CA ALA A 130 8.96 -10.52 4.51
C ALA A 130 7.52 -9.99 4.50
N VAL A 131 7.21 -9.03 3.63
CA VAL A 131 5.85 -8.52 3.44
C VAL A 131 4.94 -9.63 2.92
N MET A 132 5.35 -10.37 1.89
CA MET A 132 4.58 -11.46 1.31
C MET A 132 4.36 -12.61 2.30
N ARG A 133 5.35 -12.93 3.13
CA ARG A 133 5.23 -13.93 4.20
C ARG A 133 4.23 -13.49 5.28
N TRP A 134 4.23 -12.22 5.65
CA TRP A 134 3.24 -11.70 6.59
C TRP A 134 1.82 -11.79 5.96
N LEU A 135 1.67 -11.39 4.69
CA LEU A 135 0.40 -11.46 3.98
C LEU A 135 -0.16 -12.88 3.88
N SER A 136 0.70 -13.88 3.59
CA SER A 136 0.26 -15.28 3.50
C SER A 136 -0.20 -15.87 4.82
N GLN A 137 0.30 -15.37 5.95
CA GLN A 137 -0.16 -15.77 7.29
C GLN A 137 -1.55 -15.25 7.60
N GLN A 138 -1.91 -14.06 7.09
CA GLN A 138 -3.24 -13.49 7.28
C GLN A 138 -4.33 -14.27 6.49
N ALA A 139 -3.95 -14.95 5.41
CA ALA A 139 -4.87 -15.84 4.68
C ALA A 139 -5.26 -17.11 5.46
N GLY A 140 -4.57 -17.42 6.58
CA GLY A 140 -4.70 -18.66 7.35
C GLY A 140 -5.83 -18.76 8.39
N PRO A 141 -6.48 -17.67 8.85
CA PRO A 141 -7.74 -17.73 9.60
C PRO A 141 -8.91 -16.98 8.93
N LEU A 142 -8.71 -16.47 7.71
CA LEU A 142 -9.77 -15.82 6.92
C LEU A 142 -10.40 -16.83 5.95
N GLY A 143 -11.01 -17.86 6.53
CA GLY A 143 -11.99 -18.70 5.83
C GLY A 143 -13.28 -17.92 5.60
N ALA A 144 -13.24 -16.91 4.73
CA ALA A 144 -14.38 -16.24 4.07
C ALA A 144 -13.86 -15.02 3.28
N PHE A 145 -13.06 -15.25 2.24
CA PHE A 145 -12.84 -14.25 1.19
C PHE A 145 -13.45 -14.72 -0.13
N ASP A 146 -14.72 -15.11 -0.08
CA ASP A 146 -15.62 -14.92 -1.21
C ASP A 146 -16.07 -13.44 -1.21
N ASP A 147 -15.14 -12.49 -1.37
CA ASP A 147 -15.51 -11.12 -1.79
C ASP A 147 -14.34 -10.21 -2.24
N LEU A 148 -13.22 -10.79 -2.68
CA LEU A 148 -12.18 -10.01 -3.37
C LEU A 148 -12.35 -10.01 -4.90
N THR A 149 -13.51 -10.44 -5.41
CA THR A 149 -13.82 -10.45 -6.86
C THR A 149 -15.28 -10.10 -7.22
N ALA A 150 -16.00 -9.25 -6.47
CA ALA A 150 -17.36 -8.81 -6.84
C ALA A 150 -17.54 -7.28 -7.00
#